data_AF-A0A948WQC1-F1
#
_entry.id   AF-A0A948WQC1-F1
#
_cell.length_a   1.000
_cell.length_b   1.000
_cell.length_c   1.000
_cell.angle_alpha   90.00
_cell.angle_beta   90.00
_cell.angle_gamma   90.00
#
_symmetry.space_group_name_H-M   'P 1'
#
loop_
_entity.id
_entity.type
_entity.pdbx_description
1 polymer ?
#
loop_
_entity_poly.entity_id
_entity_poly.type
_entity_poly.pdbx_seq_one_letter_code
_entity_poly.pdbx_strand_id
1 'polypeptide(L)'
;MRFRRTSLVLIVILSTMVPCAFAYHEEVGAEAQEVFAAAREVLRSYGLSREDSQNLFLESNWVMGRSERSRSLILFKIRKDYLRQTRFRIQLKRWPRFTEIEIRADYRFKRPDGAASAPWRKMKPKFQDYSQERDLFRKILAQVEFNRRTSQSSPQA
;
A
#
# COMPACT_ATOMS: atom_id res chain seq x y z
N MET A 1 16.45 9.76 -35.71
CA MET A 1 16.33 10.21 -34.30
C MET A 1 15.67 9.11 -33.49
N ARG A 2 16.43 8.39 -32.63
CA ARG A 2 15.89 7.38 -31.71
C ARG A 2 15.92 7.98 -30.29
N PHE A 3 14.81 8.48 -29.80
CA PHE A 3 14.66 8.81 -28.38
C PHE A 3 14.54 7.49 -27.60
N ARG A 4 15.68 6.98 -27.13
CA ARG A 4 15.75 5.95 -26.10
C ARG A 4 15.79 6.61 -24.73
N ARG A 5 15.09 5.98 -23.77
CA ARG A 5 15.02 6.26 -22.32
C ARG A 5 14.03 7.34 -21.90
N THR A 6 12.75 6.95 -21.88
CA THR A 6 11.84 7.41 -20.82
C THR A 6 12.29 6.76 -19.51
N SER A 7 13.20 7.43 -18.80
CA SER A 7 13.43 7.14 -17.39
C SER A 7 12.17 7.57 -16.65
N LEU A 8 11.37 6.60 -16.22
CA LEU A 8 10.21 6.83 -15.37
C LEU A 8 10.73 7.08 -13.95
N VAL A 9 10.57 8.32 -13.50
CA VAL A 9 10.61 8.60 -12.06
C VAL A 9 9.33 7.99 -11.46
N LEU A 10 9.32 7.64 -10.18
CA LEU A 10 8.12 7.17 -9.49
C LEU A 10 7.99 8.03 -8.24
N ILE A 11 6.92 8.81 -8.18
CA ILE A 11 6.66 9.72 -7.05
C ILE A 11 5.39 9.23 -6.39
N VAL A 12 5.47 8.78 -5.13
CA VAL A 12 4.30 8.51 -4.30
C VAL A 12 3.92 9.81 -3.59
N ILE A 13 2.74 10.35 -3.90
CA ILE A 13 2.16 11.41 -3.08
C ILE A 13 1.06 10.80 -2.21
N LEU A 14 1.35 10.69 -0.92
CA LEU A 14 0.37 10.37 0.12
C LEU A 14 -0.37 11.68 0.46
N SER A 15 -1.66 11.82 0.17
CA SER A 15 -2.41 13.04 0.54
C SER A 15 -3.91 12.71 0.67
N THR A 16 -4.73 13.20 1.59
CA THR A 16 -4.78 14.43 2.38
C THR A 16 -5.60 14.11 3.66
N MET A 17 -5.17 14.54 4.85
CA MET A 17 -5.99 14.77 6.09
C MET A 17 -5.21 14.62 7.41
N VAL A 18 -3.90 14.37 7.39
CA VAL A 18 -3.04 14.39 8.59
C VAL A 18 -1.73 15.10 8.22
N PRO A 19 -1.14 15.96 9.08
CA PRO A 19 0.09 16.72 8.80
C PRO A 19 1.37 15.86 8.66
N CYS A 20 1.26 14.57 8.37
CA CYS A 20 2.38 13.67 8.10
C CYS A 20 2.08 12.86 6.83
N ALA A 21 1.98 13.54 5.69
CA ALA A 21 2.09 12.92 4.39
C ALA A 21 3.54 12.47 4.19
N PHE A 22 3.78 11.17 4.11
CA PHE A 22 5.12 10.64 3.79
C PHE A 22 5.16 10.34 2.29
N ALA A 23 5.84 11.20 1.53
CA ALA A 23 6.19 10.92 0.15
C ALA A 23 7.48 10.09 0.13
N TYR A 24 7.46 8.96 -0.57
CA TYR A 24 8.64 8.14 -0.84
C TYR A 24 8.92 8.21 -2.34
N HIS A 25 10.19 8.35 -2.70
CA HIS A 25 10.64 8.34 -4.09
C HIS A 25 11.65 7.21 -4.25
N GLU A 26 11.45 6.39 -5.28
CA GLU A 26 12.37 5.32 -5.64
C GLU A 26 12.26 5.12 -7.15
N GLU A 27 13.37 5.22 -7.87
CA GLU A 27 13.34 5.17 -9.34
C GLU A 27 13.35 3.73 -9.83
N VAL A 28 12.23 3.31 -10.43
CA VAL A 28 12.14 2.05 -11.16
C VAL A 28 11.66 2.40 -12.56
N GLY A 29 12.49 2.17 -13.57
CA GLY A 29 12.17 2.52 -14.96
C GLY A 29 11.11 1.60 -15.56
N ALA A 30 9.88 1.63 -15.06
CA ALA A 30 8.76 0.74 -15.38
C ALA A 30 7.51 1.48 -15.81
N GLU A 31 6.83 0.92 -16.82
CA GLU A 31 5.58 1.49 -17.32
C GLU A 31 4.44 1.29 -16.33
N ALA A 32 3.45 2.17 -16.37
CA ALA A 32 2.31 2.14 -15.44
C ALA A 32 1.58 0.79 -15.43
N GLN A 33 1.49 0.10 -16.58
CA GLN A 33 0.84 -1.21 -16.68
C GLN A 33 1.66 -2.31 -16.01
N GLU A 34 2.99 -2.25 -16.09
CA GLU A 34 3.87 -3.19 -15.38
C GLU A 34 3.71 -3.03 -13.87
N VAL A 35 3.70 -1.77 -13.42
CA VAL A 35 3.46 -1.42 -12.01
C VAL A 35 2.08 -1.87 -11.56
N PHE A 36 1.04 -1.67 -12.39
CA PHE A 36 -0.32 -2.12 -12.09
C PHE A 36 -0.41 -3.64 -11.97
N ALA A 37 0.20 -4.38 -12.89
CA ALA A 37 0.22 -5.84 -12.86
C ALA A 37 0.97 -6.36 -11.61
N ALA A 38 2.10 -5.76 -11.26
CA ALA A 38 2.83 -6.07 -10.04
C ALA A 38 2.01 -5.75 -8.78
N ALA A 39 1.34 -4.60 -8.75
CA ALA A 39 0.47 -4.20 -7.65
C ALA A 39 -0.70 -5.18 -7.47
N ARG A 40 -1.31 -5.63 -8.57
CA ARG A 40 -2.35 -6.65 -8.54
C ARG A 40 -1.83 -7.95 -7.94
N GLU A 41 -0.66 -8.42 -8.35
CA GLU A 41 -0.09 -9.67 -7.84
C GLU A 41 0.19 -9.59 -6.34
N VAL A 42 0.79 -8.48 -5.88
CA VAL A 42 1.04 -8.25 -4.45
C VAL A 42 -0.28 -8.21 -3.67
N LEU A 43 -1.32 -7.57 -4.22
CA LEU A 43 -2.60 -7.40 -3.55
C LEU A 43 -3.42 -8.70 -3.48
N ARG A 44 -3.15 -9.71 -4.34
CA ARG A 44 -3.80 -11.03 -4.27
C ARG A 44 -3.64 -11.68 -2.89
N SER A 45 -2.48 -11.52 -2.26
CA SER A 45 -2.21 -12.06 -0.90
C SER A 45 -3.11 -11.44 0.20
N TYR A 46 -3.68 -10.27 -0.07
CA TYR A 46 -4.60 -9.55 0.82
C TYR A 46 -6.08 -9.75 0.44
N GLY A 47 -6.34 -10.55 -0.61
CA GLY A 47 -7.65 -10.72 -1.23
C GLY A 47 -8.05 -9.49 -2.04
N LEU A 48 -8.36 -9.67 -3.32
CA LEU A 48 -8.79 -8.59 -4.20
C LEU A 48 -10.31 -8.43 -4.10
N SER A 49 -10.79 -7.22 -3.82
CA SER A 49 -12.22 -6.91 -3.76
C SER A 49 -12.72 -6.18 -5.00
N ARG A 50 -11.89 -5.30 -5.57
CA ARG A 50 -12.21 -4.54 -6.79
C ARG A 50 -10.94 -4.33 -7.62
N GLU A 51 -11.07 -4.48 -8.92
CA GLU A 51 -10.05 -4.16 -9.92
C GLU A 51 -10.68 -3.36 -11.04
N ASP A 52 -10.03 -2.27 -11.42
CA ASP A 52 -10.41 -1.46 -12.56
C ASP A 52 -9.13 -1.14 -13.34
N SER A 53 -8.91 -1.90 -14.41
CA SER A 53 -7.73 -1.79 -15.27
C SER A 53 -7.74 -0.53 -16.14
N GLN A 54 -8.90 0.06 -16.41
CA GLN A 54 -9.02 1.29 -17.18
C GLN A 54 -8.58 2.49 -16.32
N ASN A 55 -9.07 2.55 -15.09
CA ASN A 55 -8.71 3.59 -14.13
C ASN A 55 -7.44 3.28 -13.33
N LEU A 56 -6.78 2.14 -13.56
CA LEU A 56 -5.62 1.67 -12.80
C LEU A 56 -5.84 1.69 -11.28
N PHE A 57 -6.98 1.16 -10.85
CA PHE A 57 -7.40 1.10 -9.46
C PHE A 57 -7.51 -0.34 -8.95
N LEU A 58 -7.04 -0.57 -7.73
CA LEU A 58 -7.15 -1.83 -7.01
C LEU A 58 -7.64 -1.58 -5.58
N GLU A 59 -8.56 -2.41 -5.09
CA GLU A 59 -8.99 -2.43 -3.69
C GLU A 59 -8.88 -3.86 -3.14
N SER A 60 -8.37 -3.98 -1.91
CA SER A 60 -8.31 -5.26 -1.20
C SER A 60 -9.61 -5.55 -0.44
N ASN A 61 -9.76 -6.78 0.04
CA ASN A 61 -10.71 -7.11 1.10
C ASN A 61 -10.24 -6.50 2.44
N TRP A 62 -11.11 -6.58 3.45
CA TRP A 62 -10.70 -6.29 4.81
C TRP A 62 -9.80 -7.41 5.33
N VAL A 63 -8.58 -7.05 5.69
CA VAL A 63 -7.58 -7.98 6.23
C VAL A 63 -7.49 -7.78 7.73
N MET A 64 -7.58 -8.88 8.47
CA MET A 64 -7.47 -8.88 9.92
C MET A 64 -6.00 -8.85 10.34
N GLY A 65 -5.71 -8.08 11.38
CA GLY A 65 -4.41 -8.01 12.02
C GLY A 65 -4.54 -7.60 13.48
N ARG A 66 -3.39 -7.40 14.12
CA ARG A 66 -3.30 -6.88 15.49
C ARG A 66 -2.55 -5.56 15.49
N SER A 67 -2.90 -4.68 16.41
CA SER A 67 -2.25 -3.39 16.62
C SER A 67 -2.13 -3.13 18.11
N GLU A 68 -0.91 -2.95 18.60
CA GLU A 68 -0.66 -2.52 19.97
C GLU A 68 -0.71 -0.99 20.01
N ARG A 69 -1.52 -0.44 20.92
CA ARG A 69 -1.65 1.00 21.11
C ARG A 69 -1.34 1.37 22.54
N SER A 70 -0.24 2.09 22.71
CA SER A 70 0.09 2.75 23.96
C SER A 70 -0.69 4.06 24.14
N ARG A 71 -1.15 4.32 25.37
CA ARG A 71 -1.44 5.67 25.86
C ARG A 71 -0.42 5.97 26.96
N SER A 72 0.30 7.08 26.82
CA SER A 72 1.19 7.56 27.88
C SER A 72 0.35 8.38 28.84
N LEU A 73 0.20 7.90 30.08
CA LEU A 73 -0.08 8.77 31.21
C LEU A 73 1.27 9.12 31.85
N ILE A 74 1.36 10.28 32.48
CA ILE A 74 2.60 10.97 32.90
C ILE A 74 3.58 10.07 33.70
N LEU A 75 3.12 8.95 34.29
CA LEU A 75 3.96 7.99 35.03
C LEU A 75 3.92 6.53 34.54
N PHE A 76 2.99 6.14 33.64
CA PHE A 76 2.87 4.75 33.18
C PHE A 76 2.44 4.66 31.71
N LYS A 77 3.13 3.82 30.93
CA LYS A 77 2.74 3.45 29.57
C LYS A 77 1.77 2.29 29.61
N ILE A 78 0.48 2.57 29.46
CA ILE A 78 -0.54 1.52 29.31
C ILE A 78 -0.54 1.06 27.85
N ARG A 79 -0.16 -0.20 27.62
CA ARG A 79 -0.25 -0.88 26.32
C ARG A 79 -1.57 -1.60 26.23
N LYS A 80 -2.28 -1.44 25.11
CA LYS A 80 -3.55 -2.13 24.84
C LYS A 80 -3.53 -2.74 23.45
N ASP A 81 -3.96 -3.98 23.35
CA ASP A 81 -4.10 -4.67 22.09
C ASP A 81 -5.45 -4.40 21.44
N TYR A 82 -5.43 -4.27 20.12
CA TYR A 82 -6.61 -4.12 19.29
C TYR A 82 -6.54 -5.11 18.13
N LEU A 83 -7.68 -5.73 17.82
CA LEU A 83 -7.92 -6.27 16.49
C LEU A 83 -8.02 -5.09 15.52
N ARG A 84 -7.34 -5.19 14.40
CA ARG A 84 -7.33 -4.20 13.33
C ARG A 84 -7.84 -4.83 12.04
N GLN A 85 -8.77 -4.16 11.39
CA GLN A 85 -9.12 -4.41 10.00
C GLN A 85 -8.44 -3.35 9.15
N THR A 86 -7.68 -3.79 8.16
CA THR A 86 -7.02 -2.93 7.18
C THR A 86 -7.58 -3.23 5.80
N ARG A 87 -7.89 -2.20 5.02
CA ARG A 87 -8.24 -2.34 3.61
C ARG A 87 -7.40 -1.38 2.78
N PHE A 88 -6.68 -1.92 1.81
CA PHE A 88 -5.80 -1.16 0.93
C PHE A 88 -6.52 -0.73 -0.33
N ARG A 89 -6.22 0.47 -0.79
CA ARG A 89 -6.62 1.05 -2.05
C ARG A 89 -5.36 1.56 -2.76
N ILE A 90 -5.17 1.11 -3.98
CA ILE A 90 -4.04 1.51 -4.82
C ILE A 90 -4.62 2.17 -6.06
N GLN A 91 -4.13 3.37 -6.35
CA GLN A 91 -4.49 4.13 -7.54
C GLN A 91 -3.19 4.53 -8.26
N LEU A 92 -3.06 4.19 -9.54
CA LEU A 92 -1.95 4.70 -10.35
C LEU A 92 -2.42 5.89 -11.18
N LYS A 93 -1.58 6.93 -11.26
CA LYS A 93 -1.78 8.07 -12.15
C LYS A 93 -0.60 8.18 -13.10
N ARG A 94 -0.90 8.26 -14.40
CA ARG A 94 0.12 8.43 -15.43
C ARG A 94 0.45 9.91 -15.59
N TRP A 95 1.72 10.24 -15.47
CA TRP A 95 2.27 11.55 -15.79
C TRP A 95 3.23 11.43 -16.97
N PRO A 96 3.54 12.52 -17.69
CA PRO A 96 4.39 12.45 -18.89
C PRO A 96 5.80 11.88 -18.64
N ARG A 97 6.32 11.97 -17.41
CA ARG A 97 7.69 11.55 -17.04
C ARG A 97 7.74 10.50 -15.94
N PHE A 98 6.61 10.21 -15.31
CA PHE A 98 6.55 9.33 -14.17
C PHE A 98 5.19 8.66 -14.04
N THR A 99 5.16 7.56 -13.31
CA THR A 99 3.89 7.05 -12.78
C THR A 99 3.85 7.41 -11.31
N GLU A 100 2.71 7.85 -10.84
CA GLU A 100 2.46 8.05 -9.42
C GLU A 100 1.68 6.84 -8.90
N ILE A 101 2.15 6.23 -7.82
CA ILE A 101 1.41 5.19 -7.10
C ILE A 101 0.87 5.82 -5.83
N GLU A 102 -0.45 5.89 -5.73
CA GLU A 102 -1.14 6.35 -4.54
C GLU A 102 -1.67 5.14 -3.77
N ILE A 103 -1.08 4.88 -2.59
CA ILE A 103 -1.51 3.80 -1.69
C ILE A 103 -2.20 4.44 -0.49
N ARG A 104 -3.42 4.01 -0.21
CA ARG A 104 -4.19 4.41 0.96
C ARG A 104 -4.70 3.20 1.70
N ALA A 105 -4.64 3.23 3.03
CA ALA A 105 -5.25 2.20 3.85
C ALA A 105 -6.35 2.77 4.75
N ASP A 106 -7.52 2.13 4.72
CA ASP A 106 -8.58 2.36 5.69
C ASP A 106 -8.36 1.44 6.89
N TYR A 107 -8.44 1.99 8.10
CA TYR A 107 -8.28 1.24 9.35
C TYR A 107 -9.54 1.25 10.20
N ARG A 108 -9.92 0.09 10.72
CA ARG A 108 -10.94 -0.05 11.76
C ARG A 108 -10.41 -0.91 12.89
N PHE A 109 -10.84 -0.62 14.10
CA PHE A 109 -10.30 -1.29 15.28
C PHE A 109 -11.40 -1.78 16.21
N LYS A 110 -11.11 -2.89 16.89
CA LYS A 110 -11.95 -3.48 17.92
C LYS A 110 -11.07 -4.04 19.03
N ARG A 111 -11.53 -3.97 20.28
CA ARG A 111 -10.83 -4.61 21.40
C ARG A 111 -11.02 -6.13 21.32
N PRO A 112 -9.96 -6.94 21.49
CA PRO A 112 -10.07 -8.39 21.47
C PRO A 112 -10.90 -8.91 22.64
N ASP A 113 -10.83 -8.23 23.79
CA ASP A 113 -11.57 -8.53 25.03
C ASP A 113 -12.95 -7.85 25.10
N GLY A 114 -13.38 -7.16 24.03
CA GLY A 114 -14.71 -6.55 23.96
C GLY A 114 -15.80 -7.58 23.63
N ALA A 115 -17.06 -7.23 23.92
CA ALA A 115 -18.20 -8.03 23.50
C ALA A 115 -18.15 -8.35 21.99
N ALA A 116 -18.60 -9.55 21.60
CA ALA A 116 -18.63 -9.96 20.19
C ALA A 116 -19.48 -8.99 19.33
N SER A 117 -20.50 -8.36 19.90
CA SER A 117 -21.33 -7.33 19.26
C SER A 117 -20.71 -5.92 19.21
N ALA A 118 -19.57 -5.69 19.88
CA ALA A 118 -18.97 -4.37 19.93
C ALA A 118 -18.59 -3.90 18.51
N PRO A 119 -18.96 -2.66 18.12
CA PRO A 119 -18.76 -2.17 16.77
C PRO A 119 -17.29 -1.88 16.48
N TRP A 120 -16.92 -2.03 15.22
CA TRP A 120 -15.64 -1.56 14.69
C TRP A 120 -15.58 -0.03 14.73
N ARG A 121 -14.54 0.52 15.36
CA ARG A 121 -14.36 1.97 15.51
C ARG A 121 -13.26 2.48 14.60
N LYS A 122 -13.47 3.65 13.98
CA LYS A 122 -12.40 4.43 13.37
C LYS A 122 -11.60 5.11 14.47
N MET A 123 -10.30 4.87 14.52
CA MET A 123 -9.40 5.54 15.44
C MET A 123 -8.32 6.27 14.64
N LYS A 124 -7.75 7.34 15.21
CA LYS A 124 -6.61 8.03 14.59
C LYS A 124 -5.48 7.00 14.34
N PRO A 125 -5.00 6.85 13.09
CA PRO A 125 -3.87 5.99 12.79
C PRO A 125 -2.60 6.46 13.52
N LYS A 126 -1.73 5.52 13.87
CA LYS A 126 -0.37 5.81 14.37
C LYS A 126 0.65 5.55 13.25
N PHE A 127 1.88 5.98 13.45
CA PHE A 127 2.99 5.72 12.52
C PHE A 127 3.10 4.24 12.11
N GLN A 128 2.90 3.30 13.05
CA GLN A 128 2.91 1.85 12.80
C GLN A 128 1.77 1.36 11.90
N ASP A 129 0.68 2.12 11.77
CA ASP A 129 -0.37 1.80 10.82
C ASP A 129 0.13 2.17 9.41
N TYR A 130 0.67 3.39 9.23
CA TYR A 130 1.23 3.86 7.96
C TYR A 130 2.45 3.07 7.45
N SER A 131 3.19 2.36 8.31
CA SER A 131 4.29 1.52 7.85
C SER A 131 3.81 0.41 6.90
N GLN A 132 2.55 -0.04 7.01
CA GLN A 132 2.00 -1.05 6.11
C GLN A 132 1.85 -0.55 4.67
N GLU A 133 1.51 0.71 4.47
CA GLU A 133 1.41 1.33 3.14
C GLU A 133 2.79 1.38 2.48
N ARG A 134 3.82 1.75 3.26
CA ARG A 134 5.22 1.75 2.80
C ARG A 134 5.72 0.33 2.50
N ASP A 135 5.41 -0.64 3.35
CA ASP A 135 5.81 -2.02 3.12
C ASP A 135 5.13 -2.59 1.87
N LEU A 136 3.86 -2.22 1.63
CA LEU A 136 3.14 -2.57 0.41
C LEU A 136 3.80 -1.94 -0.82
N PHE A 137 4.15 -0.66 -0.77
CA PHE A 137 4.89 0.01 -1.83
C PHE A 137 6.18 -0.74 -2.20
N ARG A 138 7.02 -1.06 -1.20
CA ARG A 138 8.27 -1.81 -1.42
C ARG A 138 8.05 -3.18 -2.05
N LYS A 139 7.00 -3.88 -1.63
CA LYS A 139 6.62 -5.18 -2.25
C LYS A 139 6.25 -5.01 -3.72
N ILE A 140 5.52 -3.94 -4.07
CA ILE A 140 5.17 -3.65 -5.47
C ILE A 140 6.43 -3.45 -6.30
N LEU A 141 7.39 -2.64 -5.82
CA LEU A 141 8.64 -2.42 -6.54
C LEU A 141 9.47 -3.69 -6.69
N ALA A 142 9.61 -4.47 -5.61
CA ALA A 142 10.29 -5.75 -5.66
C ALA A 142 9.63 -6.72 -6.66
N GLN A 143 8.29 -6.71 -6.73
CA GLN A 143 7.56 -7.54 -7.69
C GLN A 143 7.75 -7.06 -9.14
N VAL A 144 7.82 -5.74 -9.39
CA VAL A 144 8.16 -5.19 -10.71
C VAL A 144 9.54 -5.68 -11.14
N GLU A 145 10.54 -5.57 -10.27
CA GLU A 145 11.90 -6.06 -10.57
C GLU A 145 11.93 -7.57 -10.81
N PHE A 146 11.23 -8.35 -9.98
CA PHE A 146 11.12 -9.79 -10.12
C PHE A 146 10.55 -10.17 -11.50
N ASN A 147 9.41 -9.59 -11.88
CA ASN A 147 8.75 -9.87 -13.16
C ASN A 147 9.65 -9.55 -14.37
N ARG A 148 10.53 -8.55 -14.24
CA ARG A 148 11.48 -8.18 -15.29
C ARG A 148 12.62 -9.19 -15.42
N ARG A 149 13.18 -9.61 -14.29
CA ARG A 149 14.24 -10.64 -14.26
C ARG A 149 13.75 -11.97 -14.82
N THR A 150 12.52 -12.37 -14.50
CA THR A 150 11.91 -13.60 -15.03
C THR A 150 11.64 -13.49 -16.53
N SER A 151 11.19 -12.33 -17.02
CA SER A 151 10.95 -12.11 -18.45
C SER A 151 12.24 -12.13 -19.29
N GLN A 152 13.37 -11.74 -18.70
CA GLN A 152 14.68 -11.77 -19.38
C GLN A 152 15.36 -13.14 -19.35
N SER A 153 15.00 -14.01 -18.39
CA SER A 153 15.61 -15.33 -18.18
C SER A 153 14.84 -16.48 -18.84
N SER A 154 13.77 -16.19 -19.59
CA SER A 154 13.10 -17.13 -20.49
C SER A 154 13.60 -16.95 -21.92
N PRO A 155 14.76 -17.53 -22.32
CA PRO A 155 15.04 -17.73 -23.73
C PRO A 155 14.01 -18.70 -24.30
N GLN A 156 13.48 -18.34 -25.47
CA GLN A 156 12.53 -19.13 -26.25
C GLN A 156 13.02 -20.58 -26.38
N ALA A 157 12.16 -21.52 -26.00
CA ALA A 157 12.25 -22.91 -26.44
C ALA A 157 11.51 -23.07 -27.77
#